data_AF-A0A524H9K2-F1
#
_entry.id   AF-A0A524H9K2-F1
#
_cell.length_a   1.000
_cell.length_b   1.000
_cell.length_c   1.000
_cell.angle_alpha   90.00
_cell.angle_beta   90.00
_cell.angle_gamma   90.00
#
_symmetry.space_group_name_H-M   'P 1'
#
loop_
_entity.id
_entity.type
_entity.pdbx_description
1 polymer ?
#
loop_
_entity_poly.entity_id
_entity_poly.type
_entity_poly.pdbx_seq_one_letter_code
_entity_poly.pdbx_strand_id
1 'polypeptide(L)'
;MAPDRVSTQASSRTLGIMTRSLPFPGVASPGTLPSARFALHLQGVADAVVGPWFTYWRIPMLSLTLLALAGSLTAVPADTTYNKVTLPSTVEVAGQSLVLNGVALRKKSIFKVYVAGLYLPAKSNDPDAVLADDTHRQLVMQFLRNVGADKMCEAWDEALEKNTPDASEELKAQFVTLCGYMEDIEKEQQFVFTYVAGTGTEVKVAGVVKGTIKGKDFADALFKAWIGPNPGPGTGFRDDLMGIKN
;
A
#
# COMPACT_ATOMS: atom_id res chain seq x y z
N MET A 1 31.79 -64.00 38.69
CA MET A 1 31.02 -64.40 37.51
C MET A 1 30.97 -63.18 36.58
N ALA A 2 31.85 -63.15 35.58
CA ALA A 2 31.81 -62.22 34.44
C ALA A 2 30.82 -62.79 33.40
N PRO A 3 30.27 -61.99 32.46
CA PRO A 3 30.98 -61.52 31.24
C PRO A 3 30.48 -60.11 30.80
N ASP A 4 30.82 -59.44 29.71
CA ASP A 4 31.67 -59.68 28.54
C ASP A 4 32.07 -58.32 27.93
N ARG A 5 33.22 -58.30 27.24
CA ARG A 5 33.76 -57.14 26.52
C ARG A 5 33.06 -56.97 25.17
N VAL A 6 32.78 -55.72 24.77
CA VAL A 6 32.72 -55.35 23.35
C VAL A 6 33.73 -54.23 23.10
N SER A 7 34.76 -54.60 22.36
CA SER A 7 35.73 -53.73 21.72
C SER A 7 35.14 -53.24 20.40
N THR A 8 35.21 -51.95 20.11
CA THR A 8 35.10 -51.47 18.73
C THR A 8 36.20 -50.46 18.46
N GLN A 9 36.94 -50.76 17.39
CA GLN A 9 38.22 -50.18 16.98
C GLN A 9 38.13 -48.70 16.62
N ALA A 10 39.23 -48.01 16.92
CA ALA A 10 39.62 -46.76 16.27
C ALA A 10 40.02 -47.02 14.80
N SER A 11 39.68 -46.07 13.92
CA SER A 11 40.42 -45.86 12.67
C SER A 11 40.52 -44.36 12.39
N SER A 12 41.71 -43.82 12.67
CA SER A 12 42.22 -42.57 12.11
C SER A 12 42.68 -42.79 10.67
N ARG A 13 42.52 -41.76 9.83
CA ARG A 13 43.27 -41.41 8.59
C ARG A 13 42.31 -40.62 7.67
N THR A 14 42.63 -39.56 6.94
CA THR A 14 43.86 -38.80 6.70
C THR A 14 43.46 -37.52 5.97
N LEU A 15 44.23 -36.46 6.23
CA LEU A 15 44.31 -35.18 5.52
C LEU A 15 44.24 -35.29 3.98
N GLY A 16 43.56 -34.34 3.34
CA GLY A 16 43.60 -34.13 1.89
C GLY A 16 43.49 -32.66 1.53
N ILE A 17 44.52 -31.88 1.89
CA ILE A 17 44.76 -30.53 1.34
C ILE A 17 45.28 -30.73 -0.08
N MET A 18 44.59 -30.18 -1.09
CA MET A 18 45.12 -30.12 -2.45
C MET A 18 45.06 -28.69 -2.98
N THR A 19 46.18 -28.01 -2.78
CA THR A 19 46.58 -26.77 -3.43
C THR A 19 46.92 -27.05 -4.90
N ARG A 20 46.40 -26.26 -5.84
CA ARG A 20 47.02 -26.16 -7.18
C ARG A 20 46.77 -24.81 -7.83
N SER A 21 47.70 -23.89 -7.59
CA SER A 21 48.00 -22.71 -8.36
C SER A 21 48.98 -23.05 -9.49
N LEU A 22 48.73 -22.66 -10.74
CA LEU A 22 49.73 -22.49 -11.81
C LEU A 22 49.25 -21.49 -12.88
N PRO A 23 50.14 -20.89 -13.70
CA PRO A 23 50.10 -19.48 -14.10
C PRO A 23 49.88 -19.18 -15.61
N PHE A 24 49.71 -17.88 -15.89
CA PHE A 24 49.86 -17.08 -17.14
C PHE A 24 50.78 -17.66 -18.24
N PRO A 25 50.60 -17.32 -19.56
CA PRO A 25 50.85 -15.96 -20.10
C PRO A 25 50.07 -15.54 -21.37
N GLY A 26 50.18 -14.26 -21.77
CA GLY A 26 49.78 -13.81 -23.11
C GLY A 26 49.62 -12.30 -23.29
N VAL A 27 50.74 -11.60 -23.48
CA VAL A 27 50.82 -10.20 -23.96
C VAL A 27 50.53 -10.16 -25.47
N ALA A 28 49.74 -9.19 -25.94
CA ALA A 28 49.94 -8.52 -27.23
C ALA A 28 49.09 -7.23 -27.35
N SER A 29 49.77 -6.12 -27.60
CA SER A 29 49.25 -4.84 -28.12
C SER A 29 49.74 -4.71 -29.58
N PRO A 30 49.67 -3.54 -30.24
CA PRO A 30 48.55 -2.78 -30.81
C PRO A 30 48.57 -2.83 -32.37
N GLY A 31 47.54 -2.31 -33.05
CA GLY A 31 47.54 -2.26 -34.53
C GLY A 31 46.39 -1.50 -35.19
N THR A 32 46.63 -0.22 -35.43
CA THR A 32 46.35 0.63 -36.60
C THR A 32 45.43 0.13 -37.74
N LEU A 33 44.49 1.02 -38.12
CA LEU A 33 43.91 1.42 -39.43
C LEU A 33 44.58 0.88 -40.74
N PRO A 34 44.06 1.03 -42.00
CA PRO A 34 43.04 1.99 -42.49
C PRO A 34 42.14 1.55 -43.67
N SER A 35 41.25 2.48 -44.10
CA SER A 35 40.83 2.75 -45.50
C SER A 35 39.97 1.68 -46.20
N ALA A 36 39.10 1.95 -47.18
CA ALA A 36 38.93 3.03 -48.14
C ALA A 36 37.45 2.97 -48.59
N ARG A 37 36.83 4.02 -49.12
CA ARG A 37 37.00 4.46 -50.51
C ARG A 37 36.33 5.82 -50.69
N PHE A 38 37.11 6.80 -51.16
CA PHE A 38 37.05 7.37 -52.51
C PHE A 38 35.77 8.21 -52.72
N ALA A 39 35.92 9.53 -52.63
CA ALA A 39 36.25 10.41 -53.78
C ALA A 39 34.94 10.78 -54.50
N LEU A 40 34.70 12.02 -54.92
CA LEU A 40 35.60 12.96 -55.54
C LEU A 40 34.86 14.30 -55.67
N HIS A 41 35.62 15.41 -55.67
CA HIS A 41 35.39 16.64 -56.46
C HIS A 41 34.12 17.46 -56.22
N LEU A 42 34.09 18.80 -56.26
CA LEU A 42 35.06 19.89 -56.46
C LEU A 42 34.28 21.17 -56.14
N GLN A 43 35.02 22.25 -55.86
CA GLN A 43 34.76 23.68 -56.18
C GLN A 43 33.29 24.15 -56.26
N GLY A 44 32.86 25.19 -55.56
CA GLY A 44 33.60 26.30 -55.01
C GLY A 44 32.79 27.57 -55.22
N VAL A 45 33.16 28.57 -54.42
CA VAL A 45 33.04 30.01 -54.65
C VAL A 45 31.66 30.68 -54.60
N ALA A 46 31.68 31.80 -53.87
CA ALA A 46 30.97 33.05 -54.09
C ALA A 46 29.63 33.24 -53.39
N ASP A 47 29.75 34.00 -52.29
CA ASP A 47 28.87 35.07 -51.86
C ASP A 47 28.06 35.72 -52.99
N ALA A 48 26.80 36.10 -52.69
CA ALA A 48 26.30 37.47 -52.86
C ALA A 48 24.76 37.56 -52.89
N VAL A 49 24.26 38.47 -52.05
CA VAL A 49 23.32 39.56 -52.41
C VAL A 49 21.81 39.27 -52.48
N VAL A 50 21.15 39.77 -51.43
CA VAL A 50 20.04 40.75 -51.42
C VAL A 50 19.13 40.85 -52.66
N GLY A 51 17.83 40.67 -52.45
CA GLY A 51 16.84 41.57 -53.07
C GLY A 51 15.47 40.97 -53.42
N PRO A 52 14.34 41.68 -53.18
CA PRO A 52 12.99 41.12 -53.16
C PRO A 52 12.12 41.66 -54.30
N TRP A 53 11.69 40.82 -55.25
CA TRP A 53 10.71 41.19 -56.26
C TRP A 53 9.96 39.93 -56.68
N PHE A 54 8.63 39.94 -56.58
CA PHE A 54 7.62 39.17 -57.34
C PHE A 54 6.39 38.91 -56.47
N THR A 55 5.58 39.95 -56.40
CA THR A 55 4.13 39.88 -56.28
C THR A 55 3.57 38.93 -57.36
N TYR A 56 2.80 37.90 -57.00
CA TYR A 56 1.43 37.69 -57.49
C TYR A 56 0.77 36.37 -57.00
N TRP A 57 -0.51 36.50 -56.65
CA TRP A 57 -1.60 35.53 -56.83
C TRP A 57 -1.55 34.17 -56.10
N ARG A 58 -2.41 33.99 -55.09
CA ARG A 58 -3.51 32.97 -55.04
C ARG A 58 -4.24 32.99 -53.69
N ILE A 59 -5.57 32.96 -53.79
CA ILE A 59 -6.57 32.99 -52.71
C ILE A 59 -6.63 31.60 -52.01
N PRO A 60 -7.47 31.40 -50.98
CA PRO A 60 -7.16 31.32 -49.55
C PRO A 60 -7.22 29.88 -49.02
N MET A 61 -6.41 29.50 -48.03
CA MET A 61 -6.64 28.23 -47.32
C MET A 61 -6.13 28.28 -45.88
N LEU A 62 -7.04 27.96 -44.97
CA LEU A 62 -6.85 27.35 -43.66
C LEU A 62 -5.67 27.86 -42.81
N SER A 63 -6.01 28.62 -41.76
CA SER A 63 -5.32 28.50 -40.46
C SER A 63 -6.25 29.03 -39.37
N LEU A 64 -7.26 28.24 -39.02
CA LEU A 64 -7.96 28.37 -37.75
C LEU A 64 -7.14 27.55 -36.73
N THR A 65 -6.07 28.14 -36.20
CA THR A 65 -5.25 27.50 -35.16
C THR A 65 -5.92 27.68 -33.81
N LEU A 66 -6.52 26.58 -33.39
CA LEU A 66 -6.99 26.18 -32.08
C LEU A 66 -6.10 26.70 -30.92
N LEU A 67 -6.66 27.47 -29.99
CA LEU A 67 -6.13 27.63 -28.64
C LEU A 67 -7.15 27.09 -27.65
N ALA A 68 -7.28 25.76 -27.62
CA ALA A 68 -8.01 25.05 -26.58
C ALA A 68 -7.11 24.96 -25.34
N LEU A 69 -7.17 25.97 -24.48
CA LEU A 69 -6.64 25.87 -23.12
C LEU A 69 -7.62 25.01 -22.32
N ALA A 70 -7.49 23.69 -22.46
CA ALA A 70 -8.18 22.72 -21.62
C ALA A 70 -7.61 22.81 -20.21
N GLY A 71 -8.23 23.67 -19.38
CA GLY A 71 -8.04 23.61 -17.94
C GLY A 71 -8.51 22.24 -17.46
N SER A 72 -7.58 21.41 -17.00
CA SER A 72 -7.90 20.16 -16.30
C SER A 72 -8.67 20.54 -15.03
N LEU A 73 -9.99 20.41 -15.08
CA LEU A 73 -10.84 20.38 -13.90
C LEU A 73 -10.41 19.14 -13.09
N THR A 74 -9.50 19.30 -12.14
CA THR A 74 -9.29 18.30 -11.10
C THR A 74 -10.57 18.27 -10.29
N ALA A 75 -11.41 17.27 -10.54
CA ALA A 75 -12.60 17.03 -9.75
C ALA A 75 -12.17 16.89 -8.28
N VAL A 76 -12.50 17.88 -7.44
CA VAL A 76 -12.37 17.73 -6.00
C VAL A 76 -13.33 16.62 -5.61
N PRO A 77 -12.84 15.50 -5.06
CA PRO A 77 -13.73 14.41 -4.70
C PRO A 77 -14.69 14.94 -3.62
N ALA A 78 -16.00 14.88 -3.88
CA ALA A 78 -17.01 15.41 -2.97
C ALA A 78 -17.16 14.50 -1.74
N ASP A 79 -17.39 15.11 -0.58
CA ASP A 79 -17.62 14.37 0.67
C ASP A 79 -18.77 13.38 0.53
N THR A 80 -18.57 12.16 1.05
CA THR A 80 -19.60 11.13 0.99
C THR A 80 -20.47 11.23 2.23
N THR A 81 -21.72 11.64 2.06
CA THR A 81 -22.71 11.60 3.14
C THR A 81 -23.46 10.28 3.10
N TYR A 82 -23.26 9.45 4.12
CA TYR A 82 -23.96 8.18 4.28
C TYR A 82 -24.68 8.14 5.63
N ASN A 83 -25.99 7.91 5.62
CA ASN A 83 -26.81 7.81 6.83
C ASN A 83 -26.64 9.01 7.82
N LYS A 84 -26.56 10.24 7.28
CA LYS A 84 -26.31 11.50 8.01
C LYS A 84 -24.91 11.62 8.65
N VAL A 85 -23.99 10.72 8.30
CA VAL A 85 -22.56 10.84 8.62
C VAL A 85 -21.86 11.32 7.36
N THR A 86 -21.13 12.42 7.48
CA THR A 86 -20.29 12.94 6.40
C THR A 86 -18.87 12.45 6.61
N LEU A 87 -18.37 11.68 5.65
CA LEU A 87 -16.97 11.23 5.61
C LEU A 87 -16.24 12.01 4.52
N PRO A 88 -15.09 12.64 4.84
CA PRO A 88 -14.25 13.27 3.84
C PRO A 88 -13.92 12.29 2.73
N SER A 89 -13.88 12.76 1.49
CA SER A 89 -13.54 11.92 0.36
C SER A 89 -12.04 11.60 0.29
N THR A 90 -11.21 12.40 0.96
CA THR A 90 -9.76 12.26 1.03
C THR A 90 -9.27 12.74 2.40
N VAL A 91 -8.23 12.09 2.93
CA VAL A 91 -7.57 12.45 4.18
C VAL A 91 -6.05 12.42 4.00
N GLU A 92 -5.33 13.28 4.71
CA GLU A 92 -3.86 13.28 4.71
C GLU A 92 -3.35 12.48 5.92
N VAL A 93 -2.53 11.47 5.66
CA VAL A 93 -1.88 10.63 6.68
C VAL A 93 -0.40 10.59 6.41
N ALA A 94 0.40 11.07 7.36
CA ALA A 94 1.88 11.09 7.26
C ALA A 94 2.42 11.73 5.96
N GLY A 95 1.72 12.73 5.42
CA GLY A 95 2.10 13.40 4.16
C GLY A 95 1.68 12.66 2.89
N GLN A 96 0.89 11.59 3.01
CA GLN A 96 0.27 10.87 1.91
C GLN A 96 -1.24 11.09 1.92
N SER A 97 -1.78 11.43 0.75
CA SER A 97 -3.21 11.52 0.51
C SER A 97 -3.83 10.13 0.41
N LEU A 98 -4.83 9.83 1.22
CA LEU A 98 -5.63 8.61 1.18
C LEU A 98 -7.04 8.93 0.73
N VAL A 99 -7.55 8.16 -0.24
CA VAL A 99 -8.90 8.31 -0.77
C VAL A 99 -9.87 7.37 -0.07
N LEU A 100 -11.12 7.83 0.10
CA LEU A 100 -12.21 7.01 0.63
C LEU A 100 -12.52 5.88 -0.36
N ASN A 101 -12.23 4.64 0.05
CA ASN A 101 -12.46 3.44 -0.75
C ASN A 101 -13.95 3.08 -0.78
N GLY A 102 -14.56 3.00 0.39
CA GLY A 102 -15.97 2.63 0.55
C GLY A 102 -16.48 2.97 1.94
N VAL A 103 -17.81 2.91 2.07
CA VAL A 103 -18.54 3.22 3.29
C VAL A 103 -19.52 2.10 3.59
N ALA A 104 -19.50 1.59 4.81
CA ALA A 104 -20.35 0.49 5.23
C ALA A 104 -21.08 0.77 6.54
N LEU A 105 -22.30 0.25 6.68
CA LEU A 105 -23.13 0.44 7.87
C LEU A 105 -23.32 -0.87 8.62
N ARG A 106 -22.76 -0.95 9.84
CA ARG A 106 -22.98 -2.10 10.71
C ARG A 106 -24.37 -2.00 11.33
N LYS A 107 -25.19 -3.01 11.09
CA LYS A 107 -26.51 -3.19 11.72
C LYS A 107 -26.52 -4.47 12.53
N LYS A 108 -27.14 -4.44 13.72
CA LYS A 108 -27.41 -5.62 14.53
C LYS A 108 -28.92 -5.71 14.75
N SER A 109 -29.54 -6.73 14.15
CA SER A 109 -31.00 -6.87 14.08
C SER A 109 -31.65 -5.58 13.54
N ILE A 110 -32.37 -4.83 14.38
CA ILE A 110 -33.05 -3.57 14.02
C ILE A 110 -32.24 -2.30 14.30
N PHE A 111 -31.08 -2.40 14.97
CA PHE A 111 -30.32 -1.23 15.40
C PHE A 111 -29.10 -0.96 14.51
N LYS A 112 -28.85 0.32 14.21
CA LYS A 112 -27.62 0.80 13.56
C LYS A 112 -26.54 0.99 14.62
N VAL A 113 -25.35 0.45 14.39
CA VAL A 113 -24.24 0.50 15.34
C VAL A 113 -23.27 1.62 14.98
N TYR A 114 -22.69 1.57 13.79
CA TYR A 114 -21.77 2.60 13.28
C TYR A 114 -21.76 2.63 11.75
N VAL A 115 -21.34 3.76 11.20
CA VAL A 115 -20.88 3.89 9.80
C VAL A 115 -19.36 3.80 9.80
N ALA A 116 -18.77 2.97 8.96
CA ALA A 116 -17.33 2.91 8.78
C ALA A 116 -16.91 3.41 7.40
N GLY A 117 -15.76 4.06 7.32
CA GLY A 117 -15.08 4.44 6.09
C GLY A 117 -13.65 3.90 6.08
N LEU A 118 -13.26 3.28 4.98
CA LEU A 118 -11.90 2.80 4.76
C LEU A 118 -11.19 3.72 3.77
N TYR A 119 -10.03 4.22 4.15
CA TYR A 119 -9.19 5.10 3.35
C TYR A 119 -7.90 4.38 2.96
N LEU A 120 -7.59 4.44 1.66
CA LEU A 120 -6.46 3.76 1.03
C LEU A 120 -5.71 4.72 0.11
N PRO A 121 -4.44 4.48 -0.23
CA PRO A 121 -3.70 5.32 -1.20
C PRO A 121 -4.34 5.33 -2.59
N ALA A 122 -4.94 4.21 -2.97
CA ALA A 122 -5.69 4.03 -4.20
C ALA A 122 -6.91 3.15 -3.91
N LYS A 123 -7.99 3.33 -4.67
CA LYS A 123 -9.17 2.48 -4.53
C LYS A 123 -8.83 1.04 -4.92
N SER A 124 -9.35 0.10 -4.13
CA SER A 124 -9.23 -1.33 -4.37
C SER A 124 -10.52 -2.02 -3.97
N ASN A 125 -10.88 -3.05 -4.75
CA ASN A 125 -11.98 -3.97 -4.46
C ASN A 125 -11.47 -5.35 -4.00
N ASP A 126 -10.15 -5.51 -3.86
CA ASP A 126 -9.49 -6.74 -3.43
C ASP A 126 -9.01 -6.60 -1.98
N PRO A 127 -9.69 -7.25 -1.00
CA PRO A 127 -9.30 -7.18 0.40
C PRO A 127 -7.93 -7.79 0.68
N ASP A 128 -7.58 -8.85 -0.03
CA ASP A 128 -6.32 -9.58 0.19
C ASP A 128 -5.14 -8.75 -0.30
N ALA A 129 -5.30 -8.05 -1.44
CA ALA A 129 -4.31 -7.10 -1.91
C ALA A 129 -4.11 -5.94 -0.92
N VAL A 130 -5.20 -5.38 -0.38
CA VAL A 130 -5.12 -4.31 0.63
C VAL A 130 -4.41 -4.76 1.90
N LEU A 131 -4.62 -6.01 2.33
CA LEU A 131 -3.96 -6.57 3.50
C LEU A 131 -2.49 -6.91 3.22
N ALA A 132 -2.16 -7.41 2.02
CA ALA A 132 -0.80 -7.76 1.63
C ALA A 132 0.12 -6.54 1.53
N ASP A 133 -0.40 -5.42 1.01
CA ASP A 133 0.36 -4.21 0.78
C ASP A 133 0.80 -3.52 2.09
N ASP A 134 2.08 -3.16 2.17
CA ASP A 134 2.62 -2.34 3.27
C ASP A 134 2.44 -0.84 2.97
N THR A 135 1.18 -0.41 2.92
CA THR A 135 0.82 0.97 2.61
C THR A 135 0.02 1.61 3.74
N HIS A 136 -0.03 2.94 3.78
CA HIS A 136 -0.81 3.68 4.76
C HIS A 136 -2.32 3.40 4.59
N ARG A 137 -3.01 3.10 5.68
CA ARG A 137 -4.45 2.75 5.67
C ARG A 137 -5.11 3.40 6.87
N GLN A 138 -6.30 3.96 6.69
CA GLN A 138 -7.08 4.51 7.80
C GLN A 138 -8.49 3.94 7.79
N LEU A 139 -8.95 3.46 8.95
CA LEU A 139 -10.33 3.07 9.17
C LEU A 139 -10.96 4.02 10.17
N VAL A 140 -12.06 4.64 9.78
CA VAL A 140 -12.88 5.51 10.64
C VAL A 140 -14.19 4.78 10.95
N MET A 141 -14.61 4.79 12.21
CA MET A 141 -15.89 4.24 12.66
C MET A 141 -16.65 5.32 13.42
N GLN A 142 -17.71 5.84 12.81
CA GLN A 142 -18.61 6.83 13.41
C GLN A 142 -19.78 6.12 14.08
N PHE A 143 -19.85 6.17 15.41
CA PHE A 143 -20.87 5.48 16.18
C PHE A 143 -22.23 6.18 16.10
N LEU A 144 -23.27 5.39 15.89
CA LEU A 144 -24.66 5.82 15.81
C LEU A 144 -25.47 5.49 17.07
N ARG A 145 -24.78 4.96 18.09
CA ARG A 145 -25.31 4.60 19.41
C ARG A 145 -24.16 4.42 20.39
N ASN A 146 -24.51 4.35 21.67
CA ASN A 146 -23.56 4.02 22.71
C ASN A 146 -23.17 2.53 22.64
N VAL A 147 -21.90 2.23 22.88
CA VAL A 147 -21.35 0.88 22.97
C VAL A 147 -20.29 0.85 24.06
N GLY A 148 -20.35 -0.14 24.95
CA GLY A 148 -19.37 -0.31 26.02
C GLY A 148 -18.03 -0.81 25.52
N ALA A 149 -16.95 -0.46 26.21
CA ALA A 149 -15.60 -0.90 25.90
C ALA A 149 -15.48 -2.44 25.94
N ASP A 150 -16.12 -3.09 26.92
CA ASP A 150 -16.18 -4.54 27.08
C ASP A 150 -16.64 -5.25 25.81
N LYS A 151 -17.69 -4.73 25.17
CA LYS A 151 -18.26 -5.28 23.93
C LYS A 151 -17.37 -5.08 22.72
N MET A 152 -16.49 -4.08 22.76
CA MET A 152 -15.50 -3.91 21.71
C MET A 152 -14.34 -4.88 21.90
N CYS A 153 -13.86 -5.04 23.13
CA CYS A 153 -12.82 -6.01 23.48
C CYS A 153 -13.23 -7.42 23.07
N GLU A 154 -14.44 -7.86 23.47
CA GLU A 154 -15.01 -9.14 23.05
C GLU A 154 -15.03 -9.29 21.51
N ALA A 155 -15.35 -8.22 20.79
CA ALA A 155 -15.44 -8.25 19.33
C ALA A 155 -14.07 -8.31 18.63
N TRP A 156 -13.03 -7.70 19.20
CA TRP A 156 -11.66 -7.80 18.66
C TRP A 156 -11.06 -9.18 18.94
N ASP A 157 -11.28 -9.73 20.13
CA ASP A 157 -10.83 -11.09 20.46
C ASP A 157 -11.47 -12.11 19.53
N GLU A 158 -12.80 -12.05 19.34
CA GLU A 158 -13.52 -12.91 18.40
C GLU A 158 -13.02 -12.73 16.96
N ALA A 159 -12.71 -11.50 16.56
CA ALA A 159 -12.16 -11.23 15.23
C ALA A 159 -10.75 -11.81 15.05
N LEU A 160 -9.90 -11.71 16.06
CA LEU A 160 -8.55 -12.27 16.06
C LEU A 160 -8.61 -13.78 15.93
N GLU A 161 -9.40 -14.46 16.76
CA GLU A 161 -9.57 -15.91 16.73
C GLU A 161 -10.06 -16.41 15.35
N LYS A 162 -11.03 -15.71 14.74
CA LYS A 162 -11.64 -16.14 13.48
C LYS A 162 -10.80 -15.86 12.24
N ASN A 163 -9.94 -14.84 12.27
CA ASN A 163 -9.18 -14.41 11.10
C ASN A 163 -7.68 -14.70 11.21
N THR A 164 -7.17 -14.98 12.41
CA THR A 164 -5.77 -15.30 12.70
C THR A 164 -5.71 -16.33 13.84
N PRO A 165 -6.17 -17.58 13.62
CA PRO A 165 -6.23 -18.60 14.67
C PRO A 165 -4.83 -18.96 15.23
N ASP A 166 -3.79 -18.84 14.42
CA ASP A 166 -2.40 -19.08 14.80
C ASP A 166 -1.67 -17.80 15.26
N ALA A 167 -2.41 -16.86 15.86
CA ALA A 167 -1.85 -15.61 16.37
C ALA A 167 -0.71 -15.87 17.36
N SER A 168 0.43 -15.18 17.17
CA SER A 168 1.55 -15.23 18.10
C SER A 168 1.18 -14.64 19.46
N GLU A 169 1.93 -15.02 20.51
CA GLU A 169 1.73 -14.46 21.85
C GLU A 169 1.96 -12.94 21.88
N GLU A 170 2.87 -12.43 21.04
CA GLU A 170 3.07 -10.99 20.87
C GLU A 170 1.81 -10.31 20.28
N LEU A 171 1.22 -10.91 19.24
CA LEU A 171 0.01 -10.37 18.62
C LEU A 171 -1.17 -10.37 19.60
N LYS A 172 -1.34 -11.43 20.39
CA LYS A 172 -2.35 -11.48 21.45
C LYS A 172 -2.12 -10.39 22.50
N ALA A 173 -0.88 -10.18 22.94
CA ALA A 173 -0.54 -9.12 23.90
C ALA A 173 -0.81 -7.70 23.33
N GLN A 174 -0.62 -7.52 22.03
CA GLN A 174 -0.98 -6.28 21.33
C GLN A 174 -2.50 -6.05 21.30
N PHE A 175 -3.32 -7.10 21.14
CA PHE A 175 -4.77 -7.00 21.25
C PHE A 175 -5.21 -6.70 22.70
N VAL A 176 -4.56 -7.27 23.71
CA VAL A 176 -4.78 -6.87 25.11
C VAL A 176 -4.46 -5.39 25.32
N THR A 177 -3.40 -4.89 24.70
CA THR A 177 -3.03 -3.46 24.73
C THR A 177 -4.09 -2.60 24.02
N LEU A 178 -4.57 -3.04 22.85
CA LEU A 178 -5.67 -2.40 22.14
C LEU A 178 -6.92 -2.29 23.03
N CYS A 179 -7.31 -3.38 23.70
CA CYS A 179 -8.41 -3.41 24.66
C CYS A 179 -8.20 -2.43 25.82
N GLY A 180 -6.96 -2.28 26.30
CA GLY A 180 -6.61 -1.31 27.34
C GLY A 180 -6.76 0.16 26.93
N TYR A 181 -6.80 0.46 25.62
CA TYR A 181 -7.04 1.82 25.12
C TYR A 181 -8.52 2.20 25.05
N MET A 182 -9.41 1.26 25.33
CA MET A 182 -10.80 1.37 24.90
C MET A 182 -11.66 1.86 26.04
N GLU A 183 -12.53 2.79 25.68
CA GLU A 183 -13.44 3.46 26.57
C GLU A 183 -14.84 3.31 25.99
N ASP A 184 -15.84 3.45 26.87
CA ASP A 184 -17.22 3.50 26.43
C ASP A 184 -17.38 4.60 25.40
N ILE A 185 -17.91 4.24 24.23
CA ILE A 185 -18.10 5.16 23.13
C ILE A 185 -19.56 5.58 23.12
N GLU A 186 -19.79 6.89 23.09
CA GLU A 186 -21.12 7.45 22.95
C GLU A 186 -21.52 7.59 21.48
N LYS A 187 -22.80 7.78 21.26
CA LYS A 187 -23.34 8.18 19.96
C LYS A 187 -22.58 9.43 19.46
N GLU A 188 -22.29 9.47 18.16
CA GLU A 188 -21.61 10.59 17.48
C GLU A 188 -20.11 10.73 17.82
N GLN A 189 -19.56 9.85 18.66
CA GLN A 189 -18.12 9.68 18.80
C GLN A 189 -17.56 8.68 17.77
N GLN A 190 -16.23 8.65 17.65
CA GLN A 190 -15.54 7.85 16.65
C GLN A 190 -14.35 7.06 17.20
N PHE A 191 -14.10 5.92 16.58
CA PHE A 191 -12.78 5.29 16.57
C PHE A 191 -12.09 5.59 15.23
N VAL A 192 -10.79 5.87 15.29
CA VAL A 192 -9.96 6.00 14.11
C VAL A 192 -8.71 5.16 14.31
N PHE A 193 -8.50 4.23 13.40
CA PHE A 193 -7.30 3.39 13.34
C PHE A 193 -6.50 3.80 12.12
N THR A 194 -5.29 4.31 12.32
CA THR A 194 -4.43 4.77 11.23
C THR A 194 -3.15 3.96 11.22
N TYR A 195 -3.03 3.05 10.26
CA TYR A 195 -1.78 2.34 9.99
C TYR A 195 -0.86 3.20 9.13
N VAL A 196 0.31 3.50 9.68
CA VAL A 196 1.41 4.17 8.98
C VAL A 196 2.53 3.14 8.80
N ALA A 197 2.80 2.78 7.56
CA ALA A 197 3.86 1.86 7.17
C ALA A 197 5.21 2.28 7.80
N GLY A 198 5.93 1.31 8.36
CA GLY A 198 7.17 1.54 9.12
C GLY A 198 6.99 2.11 10.54
N THR A 199 5.79 2.57 10.93
CA THR A 199 5.52 3.11 12.28
C THR A 199 4.61 2.19 13.09
N GLY A 200 3.48 1.78 12.52
CA GLY A 200 2.44 0.99 13.20
C GLY A 200 1.06 1.62 13.10
N THR A 201 0.14 1.12 13.93
CA THR A 201 -1.25 1.56 13.97
C THR A 201 -1.48 2.52 15.13
N GLU A 202 -1.73 3.79 14.81
CA GLU A 202 -2.23 4.77 15.76
C GLU A 202 -3.72 4.52 16.07
N VAL A 203 -4.06 4.54 17.35
CA VAL A 203 -5.41 4.32 17.85
C VAL A 203 -5.92 5.63 18.45
N LYS A 204 -7.01 6.15 17.89
CA LYS A 204 -7.73 7.32 18.40
C LYS A 204 -9.15 6.94 18.79
N VAL A 205 -9.51 7.24 20.03
CA VAL A 205 -10.81 6.90 20.64
C VAL A 205 -11.45 8.20 21.12
N ALA A 206 -12.69 8.46 20.70
CA ALA A 206 -13.44 9.67 21.04
C ALA A 206 -12.65 10.98 20.77
N GLY A 207 -11.83 10.98 19.72
CA GLY A 207 -10.99 12.12 19.34
C GLY A 207 -9.64 12.23 20.09
N VAL A 208 -9.37 11.36 21.07
CA VAL A 208 -8.12 11.33 21.83
C VAL A 208 -7.21 10.22 21.33
N VAL A 209 -5.96 10.54 21.00
CA VAL A 209 -4.94 9.54 20.65
C VAL A 209 -4.55 8.77 21.90
N LYS A 210 -4.76 7.45 21.89
CA LYS A 210 -4.47 6.56 23.03
C LYS A 210 -3.05 5.98 22.95
N GLY A 211 -2.56 5.76 21.75
CA GLY A 211 -1.21 5.28 21.51
C GLY A 211 -1.03 4.69 20.11
N THR A 212 0.17 4.15 19.87
CA THR A 212 0.53 3.48 18.63
C THR A 212 0.99 2.06 18.93
N ILE A 213 0.40 1.08 18.26
CA ILE A 213 0.79 -0.33 18.34
C ILE A 213 1.61 -0.66 17.09
N LYS A 214 2.84 -1.11 17.29
CA LYS A 214 3.79 -1.37 16.20
C LYS A 214 3.47 -2.68 15.48
N GLY A 215 3.95 -2.78 14.25
CA GLY A 215 3.95 -4.02 13.47
C GLY A 215 2.85 -4.07 12.41
N LYS A 216 3.23 -4.54 11.22
CA LYS A 216 2.28 -4.80 10.12
C LYS A 216 1.33 -5.94 10.47
N ASP A 217 1.83 -6.97 11.15
CA ASP A 217 1.02 -8.14 11.56
C ASP A 217 -0.16 -7.74 12.43
N PHE A 218 0.05 -6.82 13.39
CA PHE A 218 -1.03 -6.24 14.18
C PHE A 218 -2.03 -5.48 13.32
N ALA A 219 -1.54 -4.61 12.45
CA ALA A 219 -2.39 -3.84 11.55
C ALA A 219 -3.24 -4.76 10.69
N ASP A 220 -2.65 -5.78 10.05
CA ASP A 220 -3.38 -6.70 9.20
C ASP A 220 -4.39 -7.53 9.99
N ALA A 221 -4.02 -8.02 11.18
CA ALA A 221 -4.94 -8.76 12.05
C ALA A 221 -6.13 -7.89 12.50
N LEU A 222 -5.88 -6.63 12.84
CA LEU A 222 -6.93 -5.68 13.19
C LEU A 222 -7.84 -5.39 12.00
N PHE A 223 -7.28 -5.05 10.83
CA PHE A 223 -8.06 -4.72 9.64
C PHE A 223 -8.86 -5.93 9.12
N LYS A 224 -8.36 -7.16 9.30
CA LYS A 224 -9.10 -8.39 9.01
C LYS A 224 -10.44 -8.49 9.77
N ALA A 225 -10.61 -7.81 10.91
CA ALA A 225 -11.90 -7.75 11.60
C ALA A 225 -13.03 -7.17 10.73
N TRP A 226 -12.69 -6.33 9.73
CA TRP A 226 -13.65 -5.74 8.79
C TRP A 226 -13.51 -6.26 7.37
N ILE A 227 -12.28 -6.49 6.89
CA ILE A 227 -12.03 -6.85 5.48
C ILE A 227 -11.50 -8.28 5.28
N GLY A 228 -11.34 -9.05 6.35
CA GLY A 228 -10.85 -10.41 6.30
C GLY A 228 -11.86 -11.43 5.74
N PRO A 229 -11.51 -12.73 5.80
CA PRO A 229 -12.41 -13.81 5.39
C PRO A 229 -13.64 -13.93 6.30
N ASN A 230 -13.50 -13.67 7.60
CA ASN A 230 -14.55 -13.77 8.61
C ASN A 230 -14.77 -12.41 9.29
N PRO A 231 -15.30 -11.40 8.57
CA PRO A 231 -15.46 -10.06 9.13
C PRO A 231 -16.56 -10.07 10.20
N GLY A 232 -16.28 -9.48 11.37
CA GLY A 232 -17.21 -9.44 12.50
C GLY A 232 -18.58 -8.80 12.18
N PRO A 233 -18.64 -7.74 11.34
CA PRO A 233 -19.91 -7.18 10.86
C PRO A 233 -20.62 -7.97 9.75
N GLY A 234 -20.00 -9.02 9.20
CA GLY A 234 -20.51 -9.83 8.10
C GLY A 234 -19.95 -9.45 6.71
N THR A 235 -20.07 -10.38 5.76
CA THR A 235 -19.49 -10.24 4.40
C THR A 235 -20.09 -9.08 3.61
N GLY A 236 -21.39 -8.83 3.75
CA GLY A 236 -22.04 -7.70 3.08
C GLY A 236 -21.44 -6.35 3.49
N PHE A 237 -21.07 -6.20 4.76
CA PHE A 237 -20.39 -5.00 5.25
C PHE A 237 -19.00 -4.84 4.64
N ARG A 238 -18.24 -5.94 4.54
CA ARG A 238 -16.94 -5.94 3.86
C ARG A 238 -17.09 -5.50 2.41
N ASP A 239 -18.05 -6.06 1.68
CA ASP A 239 -18.25 -5.77 0.27
C ASP A 239 -18.55 -4.27 0.04
N ASP A 240 -19.37 -3.67 0.90
CA ASP A 240 -19.68 -2.23 0.86
C ASP A 240 -18.44 -1.37 1.18
N LEU A 241 -17.63 -1.78 2.16
CA LEU A 241 -16.41 -1.07 2.57
C LEU A 241 -15.30 -1.15 1.51
N MET A 242 -15.28 -2.26 0.77
CA MET A 242 -14.36 -2.50 -0.35
C MET A 242 -14.87 -1.95 -1.68
N GLY A 243 -16.10 -1.43 -1.74
CA GLY A 243 -16.69 -0.91 -2.97
C GLY A 243 -17.00 -2.00 -4.02
N ILE A 244 -17.17 -3.26 -3.61
CA ILE A 244 -17.45 -4.40 -4.50
C ILE A 244 -18.88 -4.33 -5.07
N LYS A 245 -19.82 -3.68 -4.36
CA LYS A 245 -21.24 -3.60 -4.72
C LYS A 245 -21.68 -2.29 -5.37
N ASN A 246 -20.76 -1.39 -5.70
CA ASN A 246 -21.05 -0.08 -6.26
C ASN A 246 -20.78 0.00 -7.77
#